data_AF-A0AAW2ZQK2-F1
#
_entry.id   AF-A0AAW2ZQK2-F1
#
_cell.length_a   1.000
_cell.length_b   1.000
_cell.length_c   1.000
_cell.angle_alpha   90.00
_cell.angle_beta   90.00
_cell.angle_gamma   90.00
#
_symmetry.space_group_name_H-M   'P 1'
#
loop_
_entity.id
_entity.type
_entity.pdbx_description
1 polymer ?
#
loop_
_entity_poly.entity_id
_entity_poly.type
_entity_poly.pdbx_seq_one_letter_code
_entity_poly.pdbx_strand_id
1 'polypeptide(L)'
;MVKSSFEQKKREAISEFLCGGRFLIAGTAAWYGQGLDLGQTVIYVTTHVYNETVEGMYQIKNIPGRFEFIKTRFPQTPDIEFWVVDMINNYLGMDVSVPEVMYNLNNYLQVGKINRAKLIQNNTEFGLPATRYLIEEVLRGEVYSSDKGRAFGSLLYEQIRH
;
A
#
# COMPACT_ATOMS: atom_id res chain seq x y z
N MET A 1 27.76 -4.49 -0.46
CA MET A 1 26.93 -4.27 -1.68
C MET A 1 26.37 -5.63 -2.14
N VAL A 2 25.38 -6.20 -1.41
CA VAL A 2 24.88 -7.58 -1.61
C VAL A 2 23.37 -7.61 -1.92
N LYS A 3 22.63 -6.51 -1.65
CA LYS A 3 21.18 -6.41 -1.86
C LYS A 3 20.72 -6.62 -3.32
N SER A 4 21.58 -6.31 -4.29
CA SER A 4 21.23 -6.41 -5.73
C SER A 4 21.02 -7.86 -6.21
N SER A 5 21.73 -8.85 -5.67
CA SER A 5 21.61 -10.24 -6.13
C SER A 5 20.34 -10.92 -5.62
N PHE A 6 19.93 -10.65 -4.38
CA PHE A 6 18.74 -11.29 -3.81
C PHE A 6 17.44 -10.75 -4.42
N GLU A 7 17.31 -9.43 -4.58
CA GLU A 7 16.14 -8.82 -5.20
C GLU A 7 15.97 -9.26 -6.66
N GLN A 8 17.09 -9.42 -7.37
CA GLN A 8 17.09 -9.97 -8.73
C GLN A 8 16.61 -11.42 -8.76
N LYS A 9 17.17 -12.30 -7.92
CA LYS A 9 16.73 -13.70 -7.81
C LYS A 9 15.25 -13.84 -7.44
N LYS A 10 14.76 -12.98 -6.53
CA LYS A 10 13.35 -12.93 -6.14
C LYS A 10 12.45 -12.57 -7.33
N ARG A 11 12.83 -11.55 -8.12
CA ARG A 11 12.11 -11.17 -9.34
C ARG A 11 12.10 -12.28 -10.38
N GLU A 12 13.24 -12.95 -10.59
CA GLU A 12 13.35 -14.08 -11.52
C GLU A 12 12.42 -15.24 -11.12
N ALA A 13 12.43 -15.61 -9.83
CA ALA A 13 11.58 -16.70 -9.34
C ALA A 13 10.08 -16.38 -9.41
N ILE A 14 9.68 -15.12 -9.14
CA ILE A 14 8.30 -14.67 -9.35
C ILE A 14 7.93 -14.69 -10.84
N SER A 15 8.85 -14.25 -11.70
CA SER A 15 8.64 -14.27 -13.15
C SER A 15 8.46 -15.69 -13.67
N GLU A 16 9.25 -16.65 -13.20
CA GLU A 16 9.12 -18.06 -13.55
C GLU A 16 7.77 -18.63 -13.07
N PHE A 17 7.38 -18.32 -11.83
CA PHE A 17 6.09 -18.73 -11.26
C PHE A 17 4.89 -18.18 -12.08
N LEU A 18 5.02 -16.97 -12.62
CA LEU A 18 4.01 -16.33 -13.47
C LEU A 18 4.18 -16.62 -14.97
N CYS A 19 5.06 -17.55 -15.35
CA CYS A 19 5.35 -17.89 -16.75
C CYS A 19 5.72 -16.66 -17.62
N GLY A 20 6.45 -15.70 -17.06
CA GLY A 20 6.87 -14.47 -17.73
C GLY A 20 5.80 -13.36 -17.79
N GLY A 21 4.67 -13.53 -17.10
CA GLY A 21 3.63 -12.51 -17.01
C GLY A 21 4.10 -11.22 -16.34
N ARG A 22 3.42 -10.11 -16.63
CA ARG A 22 3.68 -8.81 -16.00
C ARG A 22 3.33 -8.87 -14.51
N PHE A 23 4.18 -8.30 -13.66
CA PHE A 23 3.92 -8.18 -12.23
C PHE A 23 4.54 -6.94 -11.60
N LEU A 24 4.03 -6.56 -10.43
CA LEU A 24 4.58 -5.52 -9.58
C LEU A 24 4.78 -6.06 -8.15
N ILE A 25 6.00 -5.97 -7.65
CA ILE A 25 6.32 -6.29 -6.26
C ILE A 25 6.05 -5.05 -5.41
N ALA A 26 5.17 -5.19 -4.43
CA ALA A 26 4.72 -4.16 -3.50
C ALA A 26 4.92 -4.61 -2.04
N GLY A 27 4.45 -3.79 -1.10
CA GLY A 27 4.62 -4.00 0.33
C GLY A 27 5.71 -3.12 0.95
N THR A 28 6.05 -3.41 2.20
CA THR A 28 6.91 -2.60 3.07
C THR A 28 8.20 -2.09 2.41
N ALA A 29 8.95 -2.97 1.74
CA ALA A 29 10.21 -2.60 1.13
C ALA A 29 10.03 -1.61 -0.03
N ALA A 30 8.92 -1.72 -0.77
CA ALA A 30 8.59 -0.79 -1.85
C ALA A 30 8.21 0.59 -1.28
N TRP A 31 7.34 0.64 -0.26
CA TRP A 31 6.92 1.89 0.37
C TRP A 31 8.09 2.67 0.98
N TYR A 32 8.93 2.01 1.77
CA TYR A 32 10.13 2.66 2.33
C TYR A 32 11.14 3.05 1.24
N GLY A 33 11.22 2.30 0.13
CA GLY A 33 12.02 2.69 -1.03
C GLY A 33 11.57 3.99 -1.70
N GLN A 34 10.29 4.36 -1.55
CA GLN A 34 9.74 5.66 -1.95
C GLN A 34 9.84 6.73 -0.85
N GLY A 35 10.44 6.39 0.30
CA GLY A 35 10.48 7.25 1.47
C GLY A 35 9.11 7.46 2.12
N LEU A 36 8.15 6.57 1.92
CA LEU A 36 6.82 6.66 2.54
C LEU A 36 6.82 6.11 3.97
N ASP A 37 6.31 6.94 4.88
CA ASP A 37 6.11 6.66 6.30
C ASP A 37 4.88 7.44 6.78
N LEU A 38 3.79 6.71 7.01
CA LEU A 38 2.54 7.20 7.58
C LEU A 38 2.40 6.84 9.06
N GLY A 39 3.50 6.55 9.76
CA GLY A 39 3.53 6.13 11.17
C GLY A 39 3.45 4.62 11.36
N GLN A 40 3.56 3.86 10.27
CA GLN A 40 3.40 2.41 10.31
C GLN A 40 4.61 1.70 10.93
N THR A 41 4.33 0.79 11.86
CA THR A 41 5.25 -0.28 12.22
C THR A 41 4.81 -1.59 11.59
N VAL A 42 5.72 -2.28 10.92
CA VAL A 42 5.38 -3.49 10.15
C VAL A 42 5.38 -4.70 11.10
N ILE A 43 4.20 -5.28 11.31
CA ILE A 43 4.03 -6.47 12.17
C ILE A 43 4.43 -7.73 11.41
N TYR A 44 4.03 -7.83 10.14
CA TYR A 44 4.33 -8.96 9.26
C TYR A 44 4.92 -8.51 7.94
N VAL A 45 6.05 -9.09 7.55
CA VAL A 45 6.66 -8.82 6.24
C VAL A 45 6.07 -9.80 5.22
N THR A 46 4.94 -9.44 4.64
CA THR A 46 4.38 -10.12 3.45
C THR A 46 4.84 -9.37 2.21
N THR A 47 5.31 -10.09 1.19
CA THR A 47 5.59 -9.51 -0.13
C THR A 47 4.32 -9.58 -0.97
N HIS A 48 3.78 -8.44 -1.35
CA HIS A 48 2.63 -8.39 -2.27
C HIS A 48 3.13 -8.45 -3.71
N VAL A 49 2.48 -9.28 -4.53
CA VAL A 49 2.80 -9.47 -5.95
C VAL A 49 1.53 -9.24 -6.77
N TYR A 50 1.38 -8.00 -7.23
CA TYR A 50 0.32 -7.63 -8.15
C TYR A 50 0.57 -8.28 -9.51
N ASN A 51 -0.43 -8.96 -10.04
CA ASN A 51 -0.33 -9.69 -11.30
C ASN A 51 -1.72 -9.84 -11.96
N GLU A 52 -1.76 -10.40 -13.17
CA GLU A 52 -3.00 -10.51 -13.96
C GLU A 52 -3.59 -11.93 -13.99
N THR A 53 -2.89 -12.92 -13.44
CA THR A 53 -3.18 -14.34 -13.69
C THR A 53 -3.67 -15.10 -12.46
N VAL A 54 -3.02 -14.92 -11.31
CA VAL A 54 -3.19 -15.76 -10.11
C VAL A 54 -3.41 -14.93 -8.84
N GLU A 55 -4.12 -15.52 -7.90
CA GLU A 55 -4.45 -14.91 -6.60
C GLU A 55 -4.20 -15.90 -5.46
N GLY A 56 -3.72 -15.41 -4.33
CA GLY A 56 -3.61 -16.19 -3.09
C GLY A 56 -2.21 -16.17 -2.46
N MET A 57 -2.07 -16.95 -1.38
CA MET A 57 -0.82 -17.05 -0.62
C MET A 57 0.06 -18.18 -1.15
N TYR A 58 1.30 -17.87 -1.50
CA TYR A 58 2.26 -18.82 -2.04
C TYR A 58 3.61 -18.74 -1.35
N GLN A 59 4.32 -19.88 -1.36
CA GLN A 59 5.75 -19.94 -1.12
C GLN A 59 6.44 -20.10 -2.47
N ILE A 60 7.40 -19.21 -2.77
CA ILE A 60 8.20 -19.31 -3.99
C ILE A 60 9.39 -20.21 -3.69
N LYS A 61 9.61 -21.22 -4.53
CA LYS A 61 10.72 -22.18 -4.38
C LYS A 61 12.05 -21.43 -4.25
N ASN A 62 12.83 -21.79 -3.24
CA ASN A 62 14.16 -21.21 -2.96
C ASN A 62 14.18 -19.71 -2.62
N ILE A 63 13.02 -19.05 -2.43
CA ILE A 63 12.95 -17.68 -1.94
C ILE A 63 12.26 -17.68 -0.57
N PRO A 64 12.98 -17.35 0.52
CA PRO A 64 12.37 -17.27 1.84
C PRO A 64 11.37 -16.11 1.90
N GLY A 65 10.27 -16.31 2.62
CA GLY A 65 9.24 -15.30 2.84
C GLY A 65 7.84 -15.79 2.52
N ARG A 66 6.85 -14.93 2.76
CA ARG A 66 5.45 -15.13 2.38
C ARG A 66 5.12 -14.20 1.22
N PHE A 67 4.50 -14.75 0.18
CA PHE A 67 4.07 -14.01 -0.99
C PHE A 67 2.56 -14.05 -1.09
N GLU A 68 1.95 -12.87 -1.14
CA GLU A 68 0.54 -12.72 -1.48
C GLU A 68 0.45 -12.26 -2.92
N PHE A 69 -0.14 -13.09 -3.77
CA PHE A 69 -0.40 -12.76 -5.16
C PHE A 69 -1.77 -12.11 -5.23
N ILE A 70 -1.80 -10.86 -5.69
CA ILE A 70 -3.02 -10.04 -5.77
C ILE A 70 -3.38 -9.90 -7.24
N LYS A 71 -4.49 -10.52 -7.64
CA LYS A 71 -4.96 -10.50 -9.03
C LYS A 71 -5.80 -9.26 -9.30
N THR A 72 -5.14 -8.17 -9.66
CA THR A 72 -5.83 -6.91 -9.98
C THR A 72 -4.98 -6.05 -10.93
N ARG A 73 -5.56 -4.96 -11.42
CA ARG A 73 -4.84 -3.99 -12.25
C ARG A 73 -3.84 -3.22 -11.39
N PHE A 74 -2.69 -2.92 -11.99
CA PHE A 74 -1.63 -2.12 -11.41
C PHE A 74 -0.94 -1.30 -12.52
N PRO A 75 -0.38 -0.13 -12.20
CA PRO A 75 0.25 0.74 -13.18
C PRO A 75 1.51 0.10 -13.78
N GLN A 76 1.84 0.45 -15.01
CA GLN A 76 3.11 0.01 -15.63
C GLN A 76 4.32 0.66 -14.96
N THR A 77 4.18 1.92 -14.54
CA THR A 77 5.21 2.66 -13.82
C THR A 77 4.56 3.31 -12.61
N PRO A 78 4.66 2.70 -11.42
CA PRO A 78 4.04 3.23 -10.22
C PRO A 78 4.75 4.50 -9.76
N ASP A 79 3.99 5.59 -9.59
CA ASP A 79 4.46 6.81 -8.95
C ASP A 79 4.18 6.81 -7.44
N ILE A 80 4.69 7.83 -6.73
CA ILE A 80 4.60 7.90 -5.27
C ILE A 80 3.14 7.92 -4.78
N GLU A 81 2.24 8.53 -5.55
CA GLU A 81 0.80 8.56 -5.25
C GLU A 81 0.18 7.16 -5.31
N PHE A 82 0.58 6.33 -6.28
CA PHE A 82 0.12 4.94 -6.32
C PHE A 82 0.59 4.20 -5.06
N TRP A 83 1.85 4.40 -4.65
CA TRP A 83 2.39 3.75 -3.47
C TRP A 83 1.70 4.17 -2.17
N VAL A 84 1.20 5.40 -2.07
CA VAL A 84 0.34 5.82 -0.95
C VAL A 84 -0.98 5.06 -0.95
N VAL A 85 -1.65 4.96 -2.11
CA VAL A 85 -2.92 4.22 -2.25
C VAL A 85 -2.72 2.74 -1.92
N ASP A 86 -1.66 2.13 -2.46
CA ASP A 86 -1.29 0.74 -2.20
C ASP A 86 -1.01 0.49 -0.70
N MET A 87 -0.26 1.38 -0.06
CA MET A 87 0.02 1.29 1.37
C MET A 87 -1.26 1.35 2.20
N ILE A 88 -2.19 2.26 1.87
CA ILE A 88 -3.47 2.37 2.57
C ILE A 88 -4.40 1.20 2.25
N ASN A 89 -4.38 0.64 1.04
CA ASN A 89 -5.11 -0.60 0.74
C ASN A 89 -4.70 -1.76 1.65
N ASN A 90 -3.44 -1.76 2.10
CA ASN A 90 -2.82 -2.86 2.83
C ASN A 90 -2.50 -2.54 4.31
N TYR A 91 -3.10 -1.47 4.87
CA TYR A 91 -2.79 -1.00 6.23
C TYR A 91 -3.14 -2.00 7.35
N LEU A 92 -4.04 -2.96 7.10
CA LEU A 92 -4.41 -3.99 8.08
C LEU A 92 -3.22 -4.89 8.49
N GLY A 93 -2.16 -4.96 7.66
CA GLY A 93 -0.91 -5.65 8.00
C GLY A 93 0.07 -4.83 8.84
N MET A 94 -0.32 -3.60 9.22
CA MET A 94 0.52 -2.61 9.89
C MET A 94 -0.03 -2.25 11.27
N ASP A 95 0.87 -2.00 12.22
CA ASP A 95 0.51 -1.38 13.50
C ASP A 95 0.46 0.14 13.30
N VAL A 96 -0.69 0.63 12.86
CA VAL A 96 -0.95 2.06 12.68
C VAL A 96 -2.43 2.35 12.86
N SER A 97 -2.74 3.46 13.54
CA SER A 97 -4.12 3.91 13.68
C SER A 97 -4.58 4.68 12.44
N VAL A 98 -5.85 4.54 12.03
CA VAL A 98 -6.43 5.34 10.94
C VAL A 98 -6.20 6.84 11.11
N PRO A 99 -6.38 7.44 12.31
CA PRO A 99 -6.06 8.86 12.54
C PRO A 99 -4.62 9.26 12.22
N GLU A 100 -3.68 8.40 12.55
CA GLU A 100 -2.26 8.64 12.33
C GLU A 100 -1.92 8.56 10.83
N VAL A 101 -2.49 7.59 10.12
CA VAL A 101 -2.41 7.51 8.65
C VAL A 101 -2.93 8.81 8.01
N MET A 102 -4.10 9.27 8.43
CA MET A 102 -4.72 10.49 7.91
C MET A 102 -3.89 11.75 8.22
N TYR A 103 -3.38 11.86 9.45
CA TYR A 103 -2.54 12.97 9.87
C TYR A 103 -1.24 13.05 9.03
N ASN A 104 -0.55 11.92 8.86
CA ASN A 104 0.69 11.88 8.09
C ASN A 104 0.45 12.08 6.59
N LEU A 105 -0.65 11.56 6.04
CA LEU A 105 -1.02 11.83 4.66
C LEU A 105 -1.31 13.33 4.44
N ASN A 106 -2.02 13.97 5.36
CA ASN A 106 -2.26 15.41 5.30
C ASN A 106 -0.92 16.19 5.32
N ASN A 107 0.01 15.82 6.21
CA ASN A 107 1.33 16.44 6.25
C ASN A 107 2.08 16.32 4.91
N TYR A 108 2.02 15.15 4.26
CA TYR A 108 2.62 14.95 2.94
C TYR A 108 2.02 15.84 1.85
N LEU A 109 0.71 16.08 1.91
CA LEU A 109 0.03 17.02 1.01
C LEU A 109 0.45 18.47 1.29
N GLN A 110 0.54 18.88 2.56
CA GLN A 110 0.92 20.24 2.95
C GLN A 110 2.35 20.61 2.53
N VAL A 111 3.29 19.66 2.65
CA VAL A 111 4.69 19.89 2.24
C VAL A 111 4.95 19.63 0.75
N GLY A 112 3.91 19.30 -0.03
CA GLY A 112 4.02 19.06 -1.47
C GLY A 112 4.79 17.79 -1.85
N LYS A 113 4.98 16.84 -0.92
CA LYS A 113 5.61 15.54 -1.21
C LYS A 113 4.73 14.67 -2.12
N ILE A 114 3.43 14.87 -2.02
CA ILE A 114 2.40 14.14 -2.76
C ILE A 114 1.61 15.13 -3.62
N ASN A 115 1.49 14.82 -4.91
CA ASN A 115 0.68 15.59 -5.83
C ASN A 115 -0.80 15.23 -5.65
N ARG A 116 -1.59 16.22 -5.25
CA ARG A 116 -3.02 16.07 -4.97
C ARG A 116 -3.83 15.52 -6.13
N ALA A 117 -3.59 16.01 -7.35
CA ALA A 117 -4.35 15.60 -8.53
C ALA A 117 -4.04 14.13 -8.91
N LYS A 118 -2.77 13.75 -8.84
CA LYS A 118 -2.34 12.37 -9.05
C LYS A 118 -2.85 11.42 -7.96
N LEU A 119 -2.90 11.87 -6.70
CA LEU A 119 -3.44 11.07 -5.61
C LEU A 119 -4.92 10.78 -5.84
N ILE A 120 -5.70 11.78 -6.27
CA ILE A 120 -7.11 11.59 -6.66
C ILE A 120 -7.21 10.55 -7.79
N GLN A 121 -6.44 10.72 -8.85
CA GLN A 121 -6.43 9.81 -10.00
C GLN A 121 -6.14 8.37 -9.58
N ASN A 122 -5.04 8.14 -8.86
CA ASN A 122 -4.65 6.81 -8.42
C ASN A 122 -5.62 6.20 -7.41
N ASN A 123 -6.22 7.02 -6.55
CA ASN A 123 -7.22 6.56 -5.60
C ASN A 123 -8.51 6.11 -6.32
N THR A 124 -8.94 6.85 -7.34
CA THR A 124 -10.06 6.45 -8.20
C THR A 124 -9.75 5.13 -8.91
N GLU A 125 -8.56 4.99 -9.48
CA GLU A 125 -8.20 3.83 -10.29
C GLU A 125 -7.90 2.56 -9.46
N PHE A 126 -7.15 2.70 -8.36
CA PHE A 126 -6.57 1.56 -7.62
C PHE A 126 -7.02 1.46 -6.16
N GLY A 127 -7.74 2.46 -5.63
CA GLY A 127 -8.20 2.44 -4.24
C GLY A 127 -9.31 1.40 -4.01
N LEU A 128 -9.20 0.65 -2.91
CA LEU A 128 -10.32 -0.09 -2.35
C LEU A 128 -11.38 0.87 -1.77
N PRO A 129 -12.64 0.46 -1.57
CA PRO A 129 -13.69 1.35 -1.07
C PRO A 129 -13.32 2.12 0.22
N ALA A 130 -12.73 1.43 1.20
CA ALA A 130 -12.28 2.05 2.45
C ALA A 130 -11.12 3.05 2.25
N THR A 131 -10.16 2.70 1.40
CA THR A 131 -9.04 3.57 1.00
C THR A 131 -9.55 4.84 0.31
N ARG A 132 -10.51 4.69 -0.60
CA ARG A 132 -11.11 5.80 -1.33
C ARG A 132 -11.72 6.80 -0.38
N TYR A 133 -12.53 6.30 0.53
CA TYR A 133 -13.15 7.10 1.57
C TYR A 133 -12.10 7.84 2.42
N LEU A 134 -11.11 7.12 2.97
CA LEU A 134 -10.08 7.72 3.82
C LEU A 134 -9.31 8.84 3.10
N ILE A 135 -8.88 8.60 1.86
CA ILE A 135 -8.14 9.60 1.08
C ILE A 135 -9.03 10.80 0.75
N GLU A 136 -10.30 10.59 0.39
CA GLU A 136 -11.26 11.68 0.14
C GLU A 136 -11.48 12.56 1.37
N GLU A 137 -11.58 11.95 2.56
CA GLU A 137 -11.71 12.67 3.83
C GLU A 137 -10.50 13.57 4.10
N VAL A 138 -9.28 13.04 3.92
CA VAL A 138 -8.05 13.83 4.05
C VAL A 138 -8.02 14.97 3.02
N LEU A 139 -8.45 14.70 1.78
CA LEU A 139 -8.49 15.71 0.74
C LEU A 139 -9.49 16.82 1.05
N ARG A 140 -10.67 16.53 1.63
CA ARG A 140 -11.67 17.55 2.02
C ARG A 140 -11.15 18.50 3.10
N GLY A 141 -10.03 18.18 3.75
CA GLY A 141 -9.45 19.02 4.78
C GLY A 141 -10.25 18.95 6.07
N GLU A 142 -10.99 17.85 6.28
CA GLU A 142 -11.56 17.55 7.59
C GLU A 142 -10.38 17.34 8.55
N VAL A 143 -10.05 18.39 9.31
CA VAL A 143 -8.87 18.40 10.18
C VAL A 143 -9.07 17.42 11.31
N TYR A 144 -8.43 16.27 11.20
CA TYR A 144 -8.30 15.31 12.29
C TYR A 144 -7.22 15.81 13.24
N SER A 145 -7.63 16.54 14.29
CA SER A 145 -6.81 16.61 15.49
C SER A 145 -6.73 15.21 16.10
N SER A 146 -5.62 14.88 16.76
CA SER A 146 -5.38 13.59 17.43
C SER A 146 -6.54 13.13 18.32
N ASP A 147 -7.33 14.07 18.83
CA ASP A 147 -8.50 13.83 19.69
C ASP A 147 -9.76 13.42 18.90
N LYS A 148 -9.97 13.98 17.69
CA LYS A 148 -11.13 13.64 16.84
C LYS A 148 -10.96 12.31 16.10
N GLY A 149 -9.72 11.93 15.80
CA GLY A 149 -9.43 10.68 15.12
C GLY A 149 -9.83 9.42 15.90
N ARG A 150 -9.72 9.44 17.24
CA ARG A 150 -10.10 8.27 18.07
C ARG A 150 -11.58 7.92 17.98
N ALA A 151 -12.45 8.92 17.86
CA ALA A 151 -13.91 8.72 17.72
C ALA A 151 -14.30 8.27 16.30
N PHE A 152 -13.54 8.68 15.28
CA PHE A 152 -13.80 8.31 13.89
C PHE A 152 -13.33 6.89 13.56
N GLY A 153 -12.18 6.49 14.12
CA GLY A 153 -11.66 5.12 13.98
C GLY A 153 -12.63 4.05 14.48
N SER A 154 -13.41 4.32 15.53
CA SER A 154 -14.44 3.39 16.01
C SER A 154 -15.65 3.29 15.07
N LEU A 155 -16.05 4.39 14.41
CA LEU A 155 -17.21 4.42 13.49
C LEU A 155 -16.90 3.70 12.17
N LEU A 156 -15.71 3.91 11.61
CA LEU A 156 -15.24 3.20 10.41
C LEU A 156 -15.06 1.70 10.66
N TYR A 157 -14.56 1.32 11.83
CA TYR A 157 -14.37 -0.10 12.19
C TYR A 157 -15.70 -0.85 12.29
N GLU A 158 -16.79 -0.19 12.70
CA GLU A 158 -18.13 -0.80 12.73
C GLU A 158 -18.81 -0.85 11.36
N GLN A 159 -18.57 0.14 10.48
CA GLN A 159 -19.16 0.16 9.13
C GLN A 159 -18.50 -0.81 8.14
N ILE A 160 -17.24 -1.18 8.36
CA ILE A 160 -16.48 -2.10 7.48
C ILE A 160 -16.70 -3.58 7.87
N ARG A 161 -17.31 -3.85 9.04
CA ARG A 161 -17.54 -5.22 9.54
C ARG A 161 -18.82 -5.89 9.00
N HIS A 162 -19.57 -5.21 8.14
CA HIS A 162 -20.81 -5.67 7.51
C HIS A 162 -20.72 -5.56 5.98
#